data_AF-A0A9E5KDX1-F1
#
_entry.id   AF-A0A9E5KDX1-F1
#
_cell.length_a   1.000
_cell.length_b   1.000
_cell.length_c   1.000
_cell.angle_alpha   90.00
_cell.angle_beta   90.00
_cell.angle_gamma   90.00
#
_symmetry.space_group_name_H-M   'P 1'
#
loop_
_entity.id
_entity.type
_entity.pdbx_description
1 polymer ?
#
loop_
_entity_poly.entity_id
_entity_poly.type
_entity_poly.pdbx_seq_one_letter_code
_entity_poly.pdbx_strand_id
1 'polypeptide(L)'
;MRQLITQRNVPSIAISPIVGGAAIKGPAVAMLNYAGIEVSALGIARHYQGLIDGMVIDDVDAALAPAIEALGMAVCVTDTIMSDDMRKANLARTCMEFMATLP
;
A
#
# COMPACT_ATOMS: atom_id res chain seq x y z
N MET A 1 -4.73 3.85 -18.79
CA MET A 1 -4.90 3.60 -17.34
C MET A 1 -4.11 4.56 -16.47
N ARG A 2 -2.76 4.59 -16.51
CA ARG A 2 -1.96 5.48 -15.64
C ARG A 2 -2.38 6.96 -15.70
N GLN A 3 -2.57 7.51 -16.90
CA GLN A 3 -3.03 8.90 -17.08
C GLN A 3 -4.40 9.17 -16.43
N LEU A 4 -5.33 8.19 -16.48
CA LEU A 4 -6.65 8.33 -15.85
C LEU A 4 -6.54 8.39 -14.32
N ILE A 5 -5.62 7.61 -13.75
CA ILE A 5 -5.36 7.65 -12.31
C ILE A 5 -4.72 9.00 -11.93
N THR A 6 -3.79 9.52 -12.73
CA THR A 6 -3.14 10.82 -12.44
C THR A 6 -4.09 12.02 -12.60
N GLN A 7 -5.08 11.94 -13.49
CA GLN A 7 -6.04 13.04 -13.76
C GLN A 7 -7.31 12.96 -12.89
N ARG A 8 -7.35 12.06 -11.92
CA ARG A 8 -8.49 11.92 -11.01
C ARG A 8 -8.61 13.15 -10.10
N ASN A 9 -9.84 13.45 -9.68
CA ASN A 9 -10.14 14.47 -8.68
C ASN A 9 -10.61 13.85 -7.35
N VAL A 10 -10.24 12.59 -7.10
CA VAL A 10 -10.58 11.85 -5.89
C VAL A 10 -9.32 11.23 -5.31
N PRO A 11 -9.23 11.02 -3.99
CA PRO A 11 -8.06 10.37 -3.42
C PRO A 11 -7.87 8.95 -3.97
N SER A 12 -6.62 8.51 -4.10
CA SER A 12 -6.31 7.09 -4.33
C SER A 12 -5.25 6.59 -3.37
N ILE A 13 -5.45 5.36 -2.94
CA ILE A 13 -4.54 4.65 -2.05
C ILE A 13 -4.13 3.32 -2.69
N ALA A 14 -2.97 2.83 -2.31
CA ALA A 14 -2.57 1.44 -2.55
C ALA A 14 -2.48 0.68 -1.23
N ILE A 15 -2.69 -0.63 -1.28
CA ILE A 15 -2.44 -1.56 -0.17
C ILE A 15 -1.22 -2.39 -0.55
N SER A 16 -0.20 -2.42 0.30
CA SER A 16 0.99 -3.24 0.06
C SER A 16 0.63 -4.73 0.01
N PRO A 17 1.03 -5.48 -1.04
CA PRO A 17 0.92 -6.93 -1.06
C PRO A 17 2.05 -7.63 -0.29
N ILE A 18 3.02 -6.86 0.22
CA ILE A 18 4.19 -7.33 0.97
C ILE A 18 3.99 -7.01 2.45
N VAL A 19 4.21 -8.01 3.29
CA VAL A 19 4.11 -7.99 4.74
C VAL A 19 5.39 -8.58 5.32
N GLY A 20 6.17 -7.78 6.05
CA GLY A 20 7.41 -8.24 6.71
C GLY A 20 8.47 -8.75 5.73
N GLY A 21 8.54 -8.17 4.53
CA GLY A 21 9.47 -8.58 3.47
C GLY A 21 9.05 -9.82 2.68
N ALA A 22 7.83 -10.35 2.88
CA ALA A 22 7.28 -11.48 2.14
C ALA A 22 5.92 -11.14 1.51
N ALA A 23 5.60 -11.74 0.36
CA ALA A 23 4.24 -11.66 -0.17
C ALA A 23 3.32 -12.63 0.57
N ILE A 24 2.10 -12.20 0.91
CA ILE A 24 1.13 -13.06 1.63
C ILE A 24 0.76 -14.30 0.80
N LYS A 25 0.53 -14.13 -0.51
CA LYS A 25 0.19 -15.22 -1.45
C LYS A 25 0.73 -14.95 -2.86
N GLY A 26 1.04 -16.02 -3.58
CA GLY A 26 1.32 -15.99 -5.02
C GLY A 26 2.76 -15.60 -5.41
N PRO A 27 3.04 -15.45 -6.71
CA PRO A 27 4.39 -15.24 -7.24
C PRO A 27 4.88 -13.78 -7.11
N ALA A 28 4.21 -12.93 -6.32
CA ALA A 28 4.50 -11.50 -6.27
C ALA A 28 5.96 -11.20 -5.93
N VAL A 29 6.56 -11.91 -4.97
CA VAL A 29 7.99 -11.79 -4.65
C VAL A 29 8.88 -12.06 -5.87
N ALA A 30 8.62 -13.15 -6.62
CA ALA A 30 9.38 -13.49 -7.81
C ALA A 30 9.23 -12.44 -8.92
N MET A 31 8.01 -11.92 -9.09
CA MET A 31 7.72 -10.87 -10.08
C MET A 31 8.40 -9.54 -9.73
N LEU A 32 8.39 -9.14 -8.46
CA LEU A 32 9.05 -7.93 -7.98
C LEU A 32 10.58 -8.04 -8.14
N ASN A 33 11.15 -9.18 -7.75
CA ASN A 33 12.57 -9.47 -7.96
C ASN A 33 12.94 -9.41 -9.44
N TYR A 34 12.14 -10.02 -10.33
CA TYR A 34 12.37 -9.95 -11.78
C TYR A 34 12.29 -8.51 -12.31
N ALA A 35 11.39 -7.69 -11.75
CA ALA A 35 11.24 -6.29 -12.11
C ALA A 35 12.29 -5.36 -11.46
N GLY A 36 13.20 -5.88 -10.62
CA GLY A 36 14.17 -5.09 -9.87
C GLY A 36 13.56 -4.18 -8.81
N ILE A 37 12.35 -4.51 -8.34
CA ILE A 37 11.65 -3.76 -7.29
C ILE A 37 11.97 -4.39 -5.95
N GLU A 38 12.34 -3.55 -4.97
CA GLU A 38 12.56 -3.97 -3.59
C GLU A 38 11.33 -4.69 -3.02
N VAL A 39 11.51 -5.88 -2.46
CA VAL A 39 10.43 -6.68 -1.87
C VAL A 39 10.12 -6.17 -0.45
N SER A 40 9.55 -4.97 -0.38
CA SER A 40 9.11 -4.33 0.86
C SER A 40 7.95 -3.40 0.58
N ALA A 41 7.18 -3.02 1.61
CA ALA A 41 6.14 -2.00 1.46
C ALA A 41 6.71 -0.66 0.95
N LEU A 42 7.95 -0.32 1.35
CA LEU A 42 8.67 0.85 0.85
C LEU A 42 9.01 0.73 -0.65
N GLY A 43 9.44 -0.44 -1.11
CA GLY A 43 9.68 -0.71 -2.52
C GLY A 43 8.44 -0.50 -3.38
N ILE A 44 7.29 -0.97 -2.89
CA ILE A 44 5.99 -0.74 -3.53
C ILE A 44 5.62 0.74 -3.53
N ALA A 45 5.83 1.44 -2.41
CA ALA A 45 5.59 2.88 -2.32
C ALA A 45 6.43 3.68 -3.33
N ARG A 46 7.72 3.36 -3.48
CA ARG A 46 8.58 3.98 -4.50
C ARG A 46 8.06 3.70 -5.91
N HIS A 47 7.58 2.49 -6.19
CA HIS A 47 7.02 2.15 -7.50
C HIS A 47 5.77 2.98 -7.86
N TYR A 48 4.94 3.30 -6.85
CA TYR A 48 3.73 4.11 -7.02
C TYR A 48 3.90 5.60 -6.71
N GLN A 49 5.12 6.07 -6.44
CA GLN A 49 5.37 7.47 -6.10
C GLN A 49 4.85 8.42 -7.20
N GLY A 50 4.15 9.47 -6.77
CA GLY A 50 3.51 10.44 -7.66
C GLY A 50 2.27 9.92 -8.40
N LEU A 51 1.82 8.69 -8.11
CA LEU A 51 0.56 8.14 -8.66
C LEU A 51 -0.55 8.07 -7.62
N ILE A 52 -0.22 7.76 -6.36
CA ILE A 52 -1.17 7.58 -5.25
C ILE A 52 -0.94 8.64 -4.16
N ASP A 53 -1.97 8.92 -3.37
CA ASP A 53 -1.91 9.91 -2.28
C ASP A 53 -1.59 9.25 -0.94
N GLY A 54 -1.90 7.95 -0.80
CA GLY A 54 -1.64 7.20 0.42
C GLY A 54 -1.26 5.74 0.21
N MET A 55 -0.52 5.19 1.16
CA MET A 55 -0.14 3.78 1.21
C MET A 55 -0.66 3.12 2.49
N VAL A 56 -1.30 1.97 2.35
CA VAL A 56 -1.70 1.11 3.47
C VAL A 56 -0.68 -0.02 3.61
N ILE A 57 -0.09 -0.15 4.80
CA ILE A 57 0.93 -1.15 5.12
C ILE A 57 0.54 -1.94 6.37
N ASP A 58 1.13 -3.13 6.52
CA ASP A 58 0.85 -4.00 7.66
C ASP A 58 1.51 -3.50 8.95
N ASP A 59 0.95 -3.88 10.10
CA ASP A 59 1.50 -3.57 11.42
C ASP A 59 2.97 -3.98 11.57
N VAL A 60 3.37 -5.11 10.95
CA VAL A 60 4.77 -5.57 10.99
C VAL A 60 5.74 -4.64 10.23
N ASP A 61 5.23 -3.83 9.30
CA ASP A 61 5.98 -2.91 8.47
C ASP A 61 5.90 -1.46 8.98
N ALA A 62 5.29 -1.22 10.15
CA ALA A 62 5.09 0.11 10.72
C ALA A 62 6.35 0.99 10.75
N ALA A 63 7.52 0.37 10.97
CA ALA A 63 8.81 1.06 10.98
C ALA A 63 9.19 1.70 9.63
N LEU A 64 8.57 1.27 8.52
CA LEU A 64 8.77 1.84 7.19
C LEU A 64 7.94 3.10 6.94
N ALA A 65 6.93 3.39 7.78
CA ALA A 65 6.03 4.52 7.58
C ALA A 65 6.77 5.86 7.39
N PRO A 66 7.74 6.25 8.24
CA PRO A 66 8.43 7.54 8.05
C PRO A 66 9.19 7.64 6.72
N ALA A 67 9.74 6.53 6.23
CA ALA A 67 10.44 6.49 4.95
C ALA A 67 9.47 6.58 3.76
N ILE A 68 8.26 6.05 3.90
CA ILE A 68 7.20 6.15 2.89
C ILE A 68 6.61 7.57 2.89
N GLU A 69 6.39 8.17 4.07
CA GLU A 69 5.92 9.55 4.20
C GLU A 69 6.88 10.55 3.56
N ALA A 70 8.20 10.30 3.68
CA ALA A 70 9.23 11.09 3.00
C ALA A 70 9.13 11.06 1.47
N LEU A 71 8.39 10.12 0.87
CA LEU A 71 8.11 10.10 -0.58
C LEU A 71 6.96 11.03 -0.98
N GLY A 72 6.29 11.68 -0.01
CA GLY A 72 5.19 12.61 -0.22
C GLY A 72 3.80 11.96 -0.25
N MET A 73 3.62 10.80 0.39
CA MET A 73 2.33 10.11 0.52
C MET A 73 1.96 9.90 1.99
N ALA A 74 0.68 9.92 2.31
CA ALA A 74 0.21 9.55 3.65
C ALA A 74 0.36 8.05 3.88
N VAL A 75 0.50 7.63 5.14
CA VAL A 75 0.60 6.20 5.48
C VAL A 75 -0.48 5.80 6.48
N CYS A 76 -1.12 4.67 6.21
CA CYS A 76 -2.01 3.98 7.13
C CYS A 76 -1.39 2.64 7.51
N VAL A 77 -1.14 2.44 8.81
CA VAL A 77 -0.65 1.18 9.35
C VAL A 77 -1.85 0.44 9.95
N THR A 78 -2.10 -0.79 9.49
CA THR A 78 -3.20 -1.63 9.98
C THR A 78 -2.98 -3.09 9.63
N ASP A 79 -3.77 -4.00 10.18
CA ASP A 79 -3.78 -5.42 9.82
C ASP A 79 -4.26 -5.62 8.37
N THR A 80 -3.34 -6.03 7.49
CA THR A 80 -3.64 -6.22 6.06
C THR A 80 -3.99 -7.66 5.70
N ILE A 81 -3.94 -8.59 6.67
CA ILE A 81 -4.13 -10.02 6.41
C ILE A 81 -5.62 -10.37 6.32
N MET A 82 -6.07 -10.58 5.08
CA MET A 82 -7.46 -10.93 4.73
C MET A 82 -7.78 -12.43 4.90
N SER A 83 -7.59 -13.00 6.10
CA SER A 83 -7.81 -14.45 6.35
C SER A 83 -9.27 -14.90 6.28
N ASP A 84 -10.19 -13.99 6.55
CA ASP A 84 -11.64 -14.23 6.62
C ASP A 84 -12.41 -12.96 6.21
N ASP A 85 -13.73 -13.08 6.06
CA ASP A 85 -14.57 -11.99 5.59
C ASP A 85 -14.70 -10.84 6.60
N MET A 86 -14.53 -11.11 7.90
CA MET A 86 -14.55 -10.07 8.93
C MET A 86 -13.31 -9.18 8.82
N ARG A 87 -12.13 -9.77 8.67
CA ARG A 87 -10.87 -9.02 8.48
C ARG A 87 -10.87 -8.26 7.16
N LYS A 88 -11.39 -8.85 6.07
CA LYS A 88 -11.59 -8.13 4.79
C LYS A 88 -12.47 -6.90 4.97
N ALA A 89 -13.62 -7.05 5.64
CA ALA A 89 -14.55 -5.95 5.86
C ALA A 89 -13.94 -4.85 6.74
N ASN A 90 -13.16 -5.22 7.75
CA ASN A 90 -12.46 -4.28 8.60
C ASN A 90 -11.39 -3.50 7.83
N LEU A 91 -10.53 -4.18 7.07
CA LEU A 91 -9.52 -3.52 6.23
C LEU A 91 -10.17 -2.59 5.20
N ALA A 92 -11.27 -3.00 4.56
CA ALA A 92 -12.02 -2.15 3.64
C ALA A 92 -12.56 -0.89 4.34
N ARG A 93 -13.08 -1.02 5.56
CA ARG A 93 -13.55 0.12 6.37
C ARG A 93 -12.40 1.08 6.69
N THR A 94 -11.28 0.56 7.20
CA THR A 94 -10.09 1.36 7.51
C THR A 94 -9.57 2.08 6.27
N CYS A 95 -9.57 1.42 5.10
CA CYS A 95 -9.20 2.05 3.84
C CYS A 95 -10.13 3.22 3.47
N MET A 96 -11.45 3.09 3.65
CA MET A 96 -12.40 4.17 3.38
C MET A 96 -12.24 5.33 4.37
N GLU A 97 -12.05 5.03 5.66
CA GLU A 97 -11.80 6.03 6.70
C GLU A 97 -10.50 6.79 6.44
N PHE A 98 -9.42 6.08 6.08
CA PHE A 98 -8.15 6.68 5.70
C PHE A 98 -8.30 7.54 4.44
N MET A 99 -8.97 7.04 3.40
CA MET A 99 -9.21 7.81 2.17
C MET A 99 -9.97 9.12 2.43
N ALA A 100 -10.87 9.13 3.41
CA ALA A 100 -11.63 10.33 3.78
C ALA A 100 -10.79 11.41 4.50
N THR A 101 -9.57 11.09 4.96
CA THR A 101 -8.65 12.09 5.55
C THR A 101 -7.67 12.68 4.54
N LEU A 102 -7.63 12.13 3.32
CA LEU A 102 -6.76 12.57 2.24
C LEU A 102 -7.37 13.76 1.48
N PRO A 103 -6.52 14.66 0.93
CA PRO A 103 -6.97 15.84 0.21
C PRO A 103 -7.68 15.55 -1.11
#